data_AF-I7EGJ7-F1
#
_entry.id   AF-I7EGJ7-F1
#
_cell.length_a   1.000
_cell.length_b   1.000
_cell.length_c   1.000
_cell.angle_alpha   90.00
_cell.angle_beta   90.00
_cell.angle_gamma   90.00
#
_symmetry.space_group_name_H-M   'P 1'
#
loop_
_entity.id
_entity.type
_entity.pdbx_description
1 polymer ?
#
loop_
_entity_poly.entity_id
_entity_poly.type
_entity_poly.pdbx_seq_one_letter_code
_entity_poly.pdbx_strand_id
1 'polypeptide(L)'
;DMTDAILEAARNIRTTEPSIVFRWHSKGRLKTKRLVFECIRDGLGYPSIKHDTIGTAQMMYYGRFSQNNNGATPEEAHDWANVLCMSPGLVGRRKAQKTRSEGGGSLFPAKIMEITLANGFDWSYSNMQLGPKTGEPTDFKTFEDLWEAYRTQYQYCISLVIRAKDVSRHFEGRFLPMP
;
A
#
# COMPACT_ATOMS: atom_id res chain seq x y z
N ASP A 1 19.68 -14.56 -15.45
CA ASP A 1 21.06 -14.15 -15.08
C ASP A 1 21.13 -12.69 -14.64
N MET A 2 20.46 -11.74 -15.30
CA MET A 2 20.38 -10.36 -14.77
C MET A 2 19.80 -10.29 -13.35
N THR A 3 18.75 -11.07 -13.04
CA THR A 3 18.21 -11.17 -11.67
C THR A 3 19.24 -11.67 -10.67
N ASP A 4 20.06 -12.64 -11.07
CA ASP A 4 21.09 -13.22 -10.21
C ASP A 4 22.19 -12.18 -9.92
N ALA A 5 22.63 -11.44 -10.95
CA ALA A 5 23.63 -10.38 -10.82
C ALA A 5 23.19 -9.27 -9.85
N ILE A 6 21.91 -8.88 -9.87
CA ILE A 6 21.36 -7.89 -8.92
C ILE A 6 21.43 -8.42 -7.48
N LEU A 7 21.06 -9.68 -7.25
CA LEU A 7 21.09 -10.31 -5.93
C LEU A 7 22.52 -10.49 -5.42
N GLU A 8 23.44 -10.93 -6.29
CA GLU A 8 24.86 -11.04 -5.97
C GLU A 8 25.48 -9.69 -5.63
N ALA A 9 25.16 -8.64 -6.41
CA ALA A 9 25.62 -7.29 -6.11
C ALA A 9 25.13 -6.80 -4.74
N ALA A 10 23.84 -6.96 -4.44
CA ALA A 10 23.25 -6.57 -3.16
C ALA A 10 23.90 -7.31 -1.98
N ARG A 11 24.11 -8.62 -2.13
CA ARG A 11 24.79 -9.45 -1.14
C ARG A 11 26.23 -9.03 -0.90
N ASN A 12 26.97 -8.72 -1.97
CA ASN A 12 28.39 -8.38 -1.90
C ASN A 12 28.62 -7.00 -1.29
N ILE A 13 27.80 -6.01 -1.64
CA ILE A 13 28.00 -4.61 -1.22
C ILE A 13 27.36 -4.28 0.14
N ARG A 14 26.29 -5.01 0.52
CA ARG A 14 25.60 -4.89 1.83
C ARG A 14 25.17 -3.47 2.22
N THR A 15 24.61 -2.71 1.29
CA THR A 15 24.02 -1.40 1.58
C THR A 15 22.59 -1.53 2.10
N THR A 16 22.09 -0.54 2.85
CA THR A 16 20.68 -0.56 3.31
C THR A 16 19.70 -0.30 2.17
N GLU A 17 20.12 0.45 1.16
CA GLU A 17 19.31 0.82 0.00
C GLU A 17 20.07 0.57 -1.31
N PRO A 18 19.35 0.36 -2.44
CA PRO A 18 17.90 0.15 -2.50
C PRO A 18 17.47 -1.21 -1.93
N SER A 19 16.35 -1.25 -1.20
CA SER A 19 15.70 -2.53 -0.86
C SER A 19 15.23 -3.28 -2.11
N ILE A 20 14.98 -4.59 -1.98
CA ILE A 20 14.59 -5.47 -3.09
C ILE A 20 13.26 -6.17 -2.76
N VAL A 21 12.41 -6.31 -3.78
CA VAL A 21 11.19 -7.13 -3.74
C VAL A 21 11.35 -8.29 -4.70
N PHE A 22 11.13 -9.51 -4.24
CA PHE A 22 11.08 -10.70 -5.08
C PHE A 22 9.63 -11.20 -5.20
N ARG A 23 9.13 -11.20 -6.44
CA ARG A 23 7.83 -11.78 -6.79
C ARG A 23 7.96 -13.30 -6.87
N TRP A 24 7.46 -14.00 -5.86
CA TRP A 24 7.57 -15.44 -5.77
C TRP A 24 6.47 -16.14 -6.54
N HIS A 25 6.88 -17.08 -7.38
CA HIS A 25 6.02 -18.02 -8.09
C HIS A 25 6.64 -19.43 -8.06
N SER A 26 5.81 -20.47 -8.08
CA SER A 26 6.25 -21.88 -8.05
C SER A 26 7.18 -22.22 -9.23
N LYS A 27 6.81 -21.80 -10.45
CA LYS A 27 7.59 -21.95 -11.70
C LYS A 27 8.96 -21.22 -11.72
N GLY A 28 9.26 -20.37 -10.75
CA GLY A 28 10.53 -19.62 -10.74
C GLY A 28 11.77 -20.51 -10.55
N ARG A 29 12.87 -20.18 -11.24
CA ARG A 29 14.13 -20.93 -11.26
C ARG A 29 14.74 -21.11 -9.86
N LEU A 30 15.10 -22.35 -9.50
CA LEU A 30 15.69 -22.66 -8.19
C LEU A 30 17.00 -21.93 -7.92
N LYS A 31 17.88 -21.78 -8.93
CA LYS A 31 19.14 -21.02 -8.83
C LYS A 31 18.91 -19.60 -8.28
N THR A 32 17.96 -18.88 -8.87
CA THR A 32 17.63 -17.50 -8.45
C THR A 32 17.02 -17.49 -7.05
N LYS A 33 16.12 -18.43 -6.74
CA LYS A 33 15.53 -18.56 -5.40
C LYS A 33 16.59 -18.82 -4.30
N ARG A 34 17.66 -19.55 -4.62
CA ARG A 34 18.80 -19.72 -3.70
C ARG A 34 19.51 -18.40 -3.44
N LEU A 35 19.76 -17.58 -4.46
CA LEU A 35 20.38 -16.26 -4.26
C LEU A 35 19.51 -15.30 -3.44
N VAL A 36 18.19 -15.35 -3.62
CA VAL A 36 17.24 -14.63 -2.76
C VAL A 36 17.41 -15.07 -1.30
N PHE A 37 17.47 -16.38 -1.03
CA PHE A 37 17.71 -16.91 0.31
C PHE A 37 19.07 -16.48 0.86
N GLU A 38 20.13 -16.47 0.04
CA GLU A 38 21.46 -16.02 0.47
C GLU A 38 21.47 -14.55 0.93
N CYS A 39 20.70 -13.66 0.30
CA CYS A 39 20.54 -12.29 0.79
C CYS A 39 19.80 -12.24 2.14
N ILE A 40 18.73 -13.04 2.29
CA ILE A 40 17.90 -13.07 3.49
C ILE A 40 18.68 -13.62 4.69
N ARG A 41 19.36 -14.77 4.52
CA ARG A 41 20.13 -15.42 5.60
C ARG A 41 21.32 -14.58 6.07
N ASP A 42 21.83 -13.72 5.19
CA ASP A 42 22.91 -12.78 5.47
C ASP A 42 22.43 -11.56 6.28
N GLY A 43 21.14 -11.52 6.64
CA GLY A 43 20.56 -10.53 7.54
C GLY A 43 20.25 -9.18 6.89
N LEU A 44 20.20 -9.09 5.56
CA LEU A 44 19.92 -7.83 4.86
C LEU A 44 18.48 -7.34 5.07
N GLY A 45 17.56 -8.22 5.48
CA GLY A 45 16.14 -7.91 5.59
C GLY A 45 15.38 -7.93 4.25
N TYR A 46 16.08 -8.15 3.14
CA TYR A 46 15.51 -8.23 1.79
C TYR A 46 16.30 -9.26 0.93
N PRO A 47 15.77 -9.73 -0.22
CA PRO A 47 14.49 -9.37 -0.83
C PRO A 47 13.26 -9.71 0.04
N SER A 48 12.32 -8.78 0.15
CA SER A 48 10.98 -9.07 0.67
C SER A 48 10.20 -9.92 -0.35
N ILE A 49 9.34 -10.83 0.13
CA ILE A 49 8.66 -11.80 -0.73
C ILE A 49 7.21 -11.38 -0.97
N LYS A 50 6.82 -11.23 -2.24
CA LYS A 50 5.43 -10.96 -2.64
C LYS A 50 4.87 -12.10 -3.47
N HIS A 51 3.59 -12.41 -3.27
CA HIS A 51 2.92 -13.47 -4.01
C HIS A 51 2.61 -13.02 -5.45
N ASP A 52 3.24 -13.67 -6.43
CA ASP A 52 3.15 -13.27 -7.84
C ASP A 52 1.70 -13.27 -8.37
N THR A 53 1.02 -14.41 -8.21
CA THR A 53 -0.36 -14.61 -8.71
C THR A 53 -1.36 -13.63 -8.12
N ILE A 54 -1.24 -13.26 -6.83
CA ILE A 54 -2.14 -12.29 -6.19
C ILE A 54 -1.94 -10.90 -6.80
N GLY A 55 -0.69 -10.48 -6.99
CA GLY A 55 -0.41 -9.18 -7.62
C GLY A 55 -0.91 -9.12 -9.07
N THR A 56 -0.70 -10.18 -9.85
CA THR A 56 -1.21 -10.27 -11.22
C THR A 56 -2.74 -10.23 -11.27
N ALA A 57 -3.42 -11.00 -10.42
CA ALA A 57 -4.88 -10.98 -10.33
C ALA A 57 -5.40 -9.60 -9.88
N GLN A 58 -4.67 -8.90 -9.02
CA GLN A 58 -4.99 -7.53 -8.63
C GLN A 58 -4.90 -6.56 -9.81
N MET A 59 -3.85 -6.62 -10.63
CA MET A 59 -3.74 -5.77 -11.82
C MET A 59 -4.89 -6.00 -12.81
N MET A 60 -5.28 -7.26 -13.00
CA MET A 60 -6.47 -7.62 -13.78
C MET A 60 -7.75 -7.05 -13.21
N TYR A 61 -7.94 -7.17 -11.90
CA TYR A 61 -9.13 -6.64 -11.21
C TYR A 61 -9.27 -5.13 -11.44
N TYR A 62 -8.21 -4.36 -11.21
CA TYR A 62 -8.22 -2.90 -11.36
C TYR A 62 -8.34 -2.45 -12.82
N GLY A 63 -7.81 -3.23 -13.77
CA GLY A 63 -7.93 -2.93 -15.20
C GLY A 63 -9.38 -2.76 -15.67
N ARG A 64 -10.34 -3.41 -15.01
CA ARG A 64 -11.78 -3.33 -15.31
C ARG A 64 -12.41 -1.96 -15.03
N PHE A 65 -11.77 -1.13 -14.22
CA PHE A 65 -12.27 0.18 -13.81
C PHE A 65 -11.61 1.34 -14.59
N SER A 66 -10.89 1.03 -15.67
CA SER A 66 -10.26 2.05 -16.52
C SER A 66 -11.31 2.97 -17.14
N GLN A 67 -11.19 4.27 -16.90
CA GLN A 67 -12.16 5.28 -17.38
C GLN A 67 -12.20 5.43 -18.92
N ASN A 68 -11.16 5.00 -19.63
CA ASN A 68 -11.07 5.01 -21.08
C ASN A 68 -10.98 3.61 -21.71
N ASN A 69 -11.42 2.56 -20.99
CA ASN A 69 -11.40 1.16 -21.46
C ASN A 69 -10.03 0.64 -21.91
N ASN A 70 -8.93 1.17 -21.36
CA ASN A 70 -7.56 0.75 -21.67
C ASN A 70 -6.77 0.37 -20.40
N GLY A 71 -7.41 -0.41 -19.53
CA GLY A 71 -6.76 -1.03 -18.37
C GLY A 71 -5.72 -2.08 -18.78
N ALA A 72 -5.11 -2.76 -17.80
CA ALA A 72 -4.18 -3.84 -18.08
C ALA A 72 -4.85 -4.96 -18.90
N THR A 73 -4.20 -5.41 -19.97
CA THR A 73 -4.54 -6.67 -20.62
C THR A 73 -4.11 -7.86 -19.73
N PRO A 74 -4.62 -9.09 -20.00
CA PRO A 74 -4.15 -10.29 -19.31
C PRO A 74 -2.63 -10.44 -19.29
N GLU A 75 -1.95 -10.10 -20.39
CA GLU A 75 -0.50 -10.17 -20.48
C GLU A 75 0.17 -9.03 -19.68
N GLU A 76 -0.28 -7.79 -19.86
CA GLU A 76 0.25 -6.62 -19.14
C GLU A 76 0.08 -6.74 -17.61
N ALA A 77 -0.94 -7.47 -17.13
CA ALA A 77 -1.15 -7.66 -15.71
C ALA A 77 0.00 -8.43 -15.02
N HIS A 78 0.84 -9.15 -15.78
CA HIS A 78 2.07 -9.76 -15.26
C HIS A 78 3.21 -8.74 -15.08
N ASP A 79 3.12 -7.57 -15.71
CA ASP A 79 4.13 -6.51 -15.67
C ASP A 79 3.85 -5.55 -14.52
N TRP A 80 4.11 -6.02 -13.29
CA TRP A 80 3.97 -5.21 -12.08
C TRP A 80 5.20 -5.22 -11.18
N ALA A 81 5.40 -4.12 -10.46
CA ALA A 81 6.35 -4.00 -9.37
C ALA A 81 5.66 -3.35 -8.16
N ASN A 82 6.27 -3.43 -6.97
CA ASN A 82 5.76 -2.59 -5.89
C ASN A 82 6.09 -1.12 -6.19
N VAL A 83 5.10 -0.23 -6.04
CA VAL A 83 5.28 1.22 -6.23
C VAL A 83 6.20 1.80 -5.16
N LEU A 84 6.02 1.36 -3.91
CA LEU A 84 6.90 1.62 -2.78
C LEU A 84 7.10 0.29 -2.02
N CYS A 85 6.84 0.22 -0.72
CA CYS A 85 7.11 -0.98 0.05
C CYS A 85 6.17 -2.15 -0.31
N MET A 86 4.87 -1.90 -0.51
CA MET A 86 3.86 -2.97 -0.44
C MET A 86 2.85 -3.05 -1.58
N SER A 87 2.52 -1.96 -2.27
CA SER A 87 1.42 -1.97 -3.25
C SER A 87 1.94 -2.32 -4.65
N PRO A 88 1.43 -3.37 -5.31
CA PRO A 88 1.64 -3.59 -6.74
C PRO A 88 1.14 -2.42 -7.59
N GLY A 89 1.84 -2.17 -8.70
CA GLY A 89 1.43 -1.25 -9.75
C GLY A 89 2.08 -1.64 -11.07
N LEU A 90 1.42 -1.32 -12.18
CA LEU A 90 1.91 -1.62 -13.52
C LEU A 90 3.24 -0.92 -13.79
N VAL A 91 4.13 -1.61 -14.51
CA VAL A 91 5.40 -1.06 -15.02
C VAL A 91 5.47 -1.21 -16.53
N GLY A 92 6.37 -0.47 -17.17
CA GLY A 92 6.56 -0.49 -18.62
C GLY A 92 6.29 0.86 -19.27
N ARG A 93 6.01 0.84 -20.57
CA ARG A 93 5.95 2.06 -21.41
C ARG A 93 4.68 2.90 -21.19
N ARG A 94 3.62 2.32 -20.63
CA ARG A 94 2.31 2.96 -20.44
C ARG A 94 1.67 2.46 -19.13
N LYS A 95 0.61 3.13 -18.67
CA LYS A 95 -0.31 2.70 -17.58
C LYS A 95 0.28 2.65 -16.16
N ALA A 96 1.59 2.87 -15.98
CA ALA A 96 2.18 2.97 -14.63
C ALA A 96 1.52 4.07 -13.78
N GLN A 97 1.48 3.88 -12.47
CA GLN A 97 1.06 4.92 -11.53
C GLN A 97 2.00 6.13 -11.62
N LYS A 98 1.44 7.35 -11.62
CA LYS A 98 2.20 8.60 -11.85
C LYS A 98 2.39 9.48 -10.62
N THR A 99 1.55 9.30 -9.61
CA THR A 99 1.56 10.12 -8.40
C THR A 99 1.07 9.30 -7.21
N ARG A 100 1.52 9.67 -6.01
CA ARG A 100 1.03 9.08 -4.75
C ARG A 100 -0.44 9.42 -4.48
N SER A 101 -0.98 10.44 -5.13
CA SER A 101 -2.40 10.81 -5.06
C SER A 101 -3.31 9.70 -5.60
N GLU A 102 -2.83 8.89 -6.57
CA GLU A 102 -3.55 7.69 -7.04
C GLU A 102 -3.71 6.64 -5.93
N GLY A 103 -2.65 6.38 -5.17
CA GLY A 103 -2.56 5.23 -4.28
C GLY A 103 -1.40 5.38 -3.33
N GLY A 104 -1.68 5.24 -2.04
CA GLY A 104 -0.77 5.57 -0.94
C GLY A 104 -1.46 6.41 0.13
N GLY A 105 -0.70 6.71 1.19
CA GLY A 105 -1.24 7.25 2.44
C GLY A 105 -1.38 6.17 3.50
N SER A 106 -1.57 6.60 4.74
CA SER A 106 -1.67 5.72 5.90
C SER A 106 -2.90 6.11 6.71
N LEU A 107 -3.46 5.12 7.38
CA LEU A 107 -4.54 5.28 8.36
C LEU A 107 -4.10 4.53 9.62
N PHE A 108 -4.51 5.01 10.79
CA PHE A 108 -4.01 4.50 12.07
C PHE A 108 -5.13 3.88 12.91
N PRO A 109 -5.52 2.62 12.66
CA PRO A 109 -6.59 1.92 13.39
C PRO A 109 -6.48 2.00 14.91
N ALA A 110 -5.27 1.93 15.46
CA ALA A 110 -5.05 1.98 16.91
C ALA A 110 -5.49 3.33 17.51
N LYS A 111 -5.08 4.45 16.89
CA LYS A 111 -5.50 5.79 17.34
C LYS A 111 -7.00 6.02 17.09
N ILE A 112 -7.54 5.48 15.99
CA ILE A 112 -8.99 5.52 15.72
C ILE A 112 -9.76 4.82 16.85
N MET A 113 -9.32 3.64 17.28
CA MET A 113 -9.93 2.91 18.41
C MET A 113 -9.80 3.67 19.73
N GLU A 114 -8.64 4.26 19.99
CA GLU A 114 -8.42 5.07 21.20
C GLU A 114 -9.44 6.23 21.30
N ILE A 115 -9.63 6.98 20.21
CA ILE A 115 -10.61 8.08 20.22
C ILE A 115 -12.05 7.58 20.19
N THR A 116 -12.34 6.39 19.63
CA THR A 116 -13.67 5.77 19.76
C THR A 116 -14.04 5.60 21.22
N LEU A 117 -13.08 5.21 22.07
CA LEU A 117 -13.24 5.05 23.52
C LEU A 117 -13.15 6.37 24.30
N ALA A 118 -13.18 7.51 23.63
CA ALA A 118 -13.15 8.84 24.23
C ALA A 118 -14.04 9.82 23.44
N ASN A 119 -15.15 9.32 22.88
CA ASN A 119 -16.12 10.12 22.14
C ASN A 119 -15.52 10.98 21.01
N GLY A 120 -14.52 10.44 20.33
CA GLY A 120 -13.75 11.08 19.25
C GLY A 120 -12.68 12.07 19.72
N PHE A 121 -12.46 12.23 21.02
CA PHE A 121 -11.47 13.15 21.58
C PHE A 121 -10.11 12.46 21.80
N ASP A 122 -9.05 13.04 21.25
CA ASP A 122 -7.68 12.55 21.42
C ASP A 122 -7.03 13.20 22.63
N TRP A 123 -7.20 12.59 23.81
CA TRP A 123 -6.66 13.08 25.06
C TRP A 123 -5.16 12.76 25.24
N SER A 124 -4.64 11.70 24.61
CA SER A 124 -3.28 11.21 24.90
C SER A 124 -2.19 11.89 24.10
N TYR A 125 -2.54 12.52 22.97
CA TYR A 125 -1.55 13.15 22.09
C TYR A 125 -1.88 14.61 21.77
N SER A 126 -2.97 14.88 21.04
CA SER A 126 -3.26 16.24 20.56
C SER A 126 -4.13 17.10 21.49
N ASN A 127 -4.74 16.49 22.52
CA ASN A 127 -5.67 17.12 23.45
C ASN A 127 -6.78 17.94 22.77
N MET A 128 -7.35 17.38 21.70
CA MET A 128 -8.44 18.00 20.95
C MET A 128 -9.42 16.96 20.38
N GLN A 129 -10.58 17.42 19.91
CA GLN A 129 -11.50 16.57 19.16
C GLN A 129 -10.86 16.17 17.82
N LEU A 130 -10.60 14.88 17.63
CA LEU A 130 -9.92 14.35 16.44
C LEU A 130 -10.89 13.73 15.44
N GLY A 131 -11.99 13.16 15.93
CA GLY A 131 -13.03 12.54 15.10
C GLY A 131 -14.43 12.97 15.50
N PRO A 132 -15.49 12.47 14.82
CA PRO A 132 -16.88 12.69 15.22
C PRO A 132 -17.14 12.26 16.67
N LYS A 133 -18.15 12.87 17.30
CA LYS A 133 -18.65 12.40 18.60
C LYS A 133 -19.51 11.16 18.41
N THR A 134 -18.96 9.99 18.71
CA THR A 134 -19.58 8.68 18.46
C THR A 134 -20.21 8.05 19.71
N GLY A 135 -20.30 8.79 20.82
CA GLY A 135 -20.85 8.32 22.10
C GLY A 135 -19.77 8.16 23.16
N GLU A 136 -20.16 8.22 24.43
CA GLU A 136 -19.27 7.95 25.56
C GLU A 136 -19.13 6.43 25.78
N PRO A 137 -17.99 5.93 26.30
CA PRO A 137 -17.81 4.49 26.54
C PRO A 137 -18.89 3.85 27.41
N THR A 138 -19.48 4.61 28.34
CA THR A 138 -20.57 4.16 29.21
C THR A 138 -21.90 3.96 28.48
N ASP A 139 -22.03 4.52 27.28
CA ASP A 139 -23.24 4.41 26.45
C ASP A 139 -23.28 3.08 25.68
N PHE A 140 -22.12 2.49 25.36
CA PHE A 140 -22.03 1.20 24.67
C PHE A 140 -22.49 0.06 25.58
N LYS A 141 -23.58 -0.62 25.21
CA LYS A 141 -24.16 -1.73 26.00
C LYS A 141 -23.73 -3.09 25.47
N THR A 142 -23.28 -3.12 24.23
CA THR A 142 -22.84 -4.31 23.51
C THR A 142 -21.50 -4.06 22.83
N PHE A 143 -20.82 -5.14 22.42
CA PHE A 143 -19.62 -5.01 21.60
C PHE A 143 -19.96 -4.40 20.23
N GLU A 144 -21.14 -4.69 19.70
CA GLU A 144 -21.66 -4.16 18.46
C GLU A 144 -21.79 -2.63 18.48
N ASP A 145 -22.24 -2.05 19.60
CA ASP A 145 -22.31 -0.59 19.76
C ASP A 145 -20.91 0.06 19.64
N LEU A 146 -19.91 -0.53 20.30
CA LEU A 146 -18.52 -0.09 20.19
C LEU A 146 -17.99 -0.27 18.76
N TRP A 147 -18.30 -1.39 18.12
CA TRP A 147 -17.85 -1.69 16.77
C TRP A 147 -18.42 -0.71 15.74
N GLU A 148 -19.69 -0.33 15.89
CA GLU A 148 -20.31 0.68 15.02
C GLU A 148 -19.76 2.08 15.30
N ALA A 149 -19.50 2.45 16.56
CA ALA A 149 -18.80 3.69 16.88
C ALA A 149 -17.40 3.74 16.23
N TYR A 150 -16.65 2.64 16.29
CA TYR A 150 -15.35 2.51 15.61
C TYR A 150 -15.51 2.60 14.09
N ARG A 151 -16.52 1.95 13.51
CA ARG A 151 -16.82 2.04 12.08
C ARG A 151 -17.08 3.48 11.65
N THR A 152 -17.86 4.25 12.41
CA THR A 152 -18.12 5.66 12.12
C THR A 152 -16.84 6.49 12.16
N GLN A 153 -15.98 6.32 13.18
CA GLN A 153 -14.67 6.98 13.22
C GLN A 153 -13.83 6.63 12.00
N TYR A 154 -13.75 5.33 11.66
CA TYR A 154 -12.97 4.85 10.53
C TYR A 154 -13.47 5.42 9.19
N GLN A 155 -14.79 5.43 8.97
CA GLN A 155 -15.44 5.99 7.77
C GLN A 155 -15.13 7.48 7.61
N TYR A 156 -15.20 8.25 8.69
CA TYR A 156 -14.83 9.66 8.68
C TYR A 156 -13.37 9.86 8.25
N CYS A 157 -12.45 9.15 8.90
CA CYS A 157 -11.02 9.29 8.62
C CYS A 157 -10.66 8.86 7.19
N ILE A 158 -11.13 7.69 6.71
CA ILE A 158 -10.79 7.22 5.36
C ILE A 158 -11.39 8.13 4.28
N SER A 159 -12.59 8.65 4.48
CA SER A 159 -13.22 9.60 3.55
C SER A 159 -12.39 10.88 3.38
N LEU A 160 -11.82 11.41 4.46
CA LEU A 160 -10.91 12.57 4.37
C LEU A 160 -9.62 12.22 3.61
N VAL A 161 -8.99 11.08 3.93
CA VAL A 161 -7.73 10.66 3.31
C VAL A 161 -7.87 10.51 1.79
N ILE A 162 -8.95 9.89 1.30
CA ILE A 162 -9.15 9.72 -0.13
C ILE A 162 -9.48 11.05 -0.81
N ARG A 163 -10.44 11.83 -0.28
CA ARG A 163 -10.84 13.12 -0.87
C ARG A 163 -9.68 14.10 -0.97
N ALA A 164 -8.84 14.18 0.05
CA ALA A 164 -7.67 15.07 0.04
C ALA A 164 -6.70 14.72 -1.12
N LYS A 165 -6.50 13.42 -1.39
CA LYS A 165 -5.67 12.98 -2.50
C LYS A 165 -6.29 13.28 -3.85
N ASP A 166 -7.60 13.13 -4.01
CA ASP A 166 -8.28 13.43 -5.27
C ASP A 166 -8.27 14.93 -5.57
N VAL A 167 -8.44 15.77 -4.54
CA VAL A 167 -8.26 17.22 -4.66
C VAL A 167 -6.81 17.56 -5.05
N SER A 168 -5.81 16.91 -4.43
CA SER A 168 -4.41 17.06 -4.83
C SER A 168 -4.23 16.70 -6.31
N ARG A 169 -4.77 15.55 -6.76
CA ARG A 169 -4.67 15.09 -8.14
C ARG A 169 -5.24 16.10 -9.14
N HIS A 170 -6.35 16.74 -8.79
CA HIS A 170 -6.96 17.79 -9.61
C HIS A 170 -6.03 18.98 -9.82
N PHE A 171 -5.37 19.45 -8.77
CA PHE A 171 -4.42 20.57 -8.86
C PHE A 171 -3.09 20.15 -9.50
N GLU A 172 -2.59 18.96 -9.20
CA GLU A 172 -1.39 18.40 -9.84
C GLU A 172 -1.54 18.38 -11.36
N GLY A 173 -2.66 17.89 -11.87
CA GLY A 173 -2.92 17.84 -13.33
C GLY A 173 -3.07 19.20 -14.01
N ARG A 174 -3.34 20.27 -13.24
CA ARG A 174 -3.54 21.63 -13.78
C ARG A 174 -2.33 22.53 -13.64
N PHE A 175 -1.59 22.38 -12.55
CA PHE A 175 -0.56 23.34 -12.12
C PHE A 175 0.81 22.71 -11.85
N LEU A 176 0.89 21.38 -11.72
CA LEU A 176 2.16 20.65 -11.56
C LEU A 176 2.34 19.63 -12.70
N PRO A 177 2.30 20.07 -13.98
CA PRO A 177 2.54 19.15 -15.09
C PRO A 177 3.97 18.60 -15.02
N MET A 178 4.12 17.34 -15.41
CA MET A 178 5.41 16.65 -15.56
C MET A 178 5.62 16.35 -17.06
N PRO A 179 6.13 17.31 -17.85
CA PRO A 179 6.33 17.17 -19.29
C PRO A 179 7.42 16.16 -19.66
#